data_AF-A0A8B6D514-F1
#
_entry.id   AF-A0A8B6D514-F1
#
_cell.length_a   1.000
_cell.length_b   1.000
_cell.length_c   1.000
_cell.angle_alpha   90.00
_cell.angle_beta   90.00
_cell.angle_gamma   90.00
#
_symmetry.space_group_name_H-M   'P 1'
#
loop_
_entity.id
_entity.type
_entity.pdbx_description
1 polymer ?
#
loop_
_entity_poly.entity_id
_entity_poly.type
_entity_poly.pdbx_seq_one_letter_code
_entity_poly.pdbx_strand_id
1 'polypeptide(L)'
;MIRLAEGHAKMHLRDYVNEDDVNMAMRIMLESFISTQKFSITRTMRKTFSRYLTYKKDNNELLLFILKQLAMDQMSFQRNRFGLDQETIEISEKDLADKARQINISNLTNFYESDIFRSNRFNLDRKRKMIVQTV
;
A
#
# COMPACT_ATOMS: atom_id res chain seq x y z
N MET A 1 -1.59 23.84 9.50
CA MET A 1 -2.62 23.29 8.60
C MET A 1 -3.00 24.27 7.49
N ILE A 2 -3.49 25.47 7.80
CA ILE A 2 -3.98 26.46 6.80
C ILE A 2 -2.91 26.77 5.73
N ARG A 3 -1.69 27.14 6.14
CA ARG A 3 -0.57 27.39 5.21
C ARG A 3 -0.19 26.17 4.34
N LEU A 4 -0.37 24.95 4.85
CA LEU A 4 -0.09 23.73 4.09
C LEU A 4 -1.15 23.50 3.01
N ALA A 5 -2.42 23.80 3.31
CA ALA A 5 -3.51 23.71 2.35
C ALA A 5 -3.36 24.75 1.24
N GLU A 6 -3.06 26.00 1.60
CA GLU A 6 -2.74 27.07 0.64
C GLU A 6 -1.52 26.72 -0.21
N GLY A 7 -0.46 26.16 0.39
CA GLY A 7 0.71 25.68 -0.34
C GLY A 7 0.37 24.60 -1.36
N HIS A 8 -0.48 23.64 -1.00
CA HIS A 8 -0.94 22.58 -1.90
C HIS A 8 -1.79 23.12 -3.05
N ALA A 9 -2.67 24.09 -2.80
CA ALA A 9 -3.42 24.77 -3.86
C ALA A 9 -2.49 25.54 -4.82
N LYS A 10 -1.51 26.28 -4.29
CA LYS A 10 -0.52 27.02 -5.09
C LYS A 10 0.37 26.12 -5.95
N MET A 11 0.75 24.93 -5.46
CA MET A 11 1.48 23.95 -6.29
C MET A 11 0.67 23.48 -7.51
N HIS A 12 -0.66 23.50 -7.40
CA HIS A 12 -1.57 23.21 -8.52
C HIS A 12 -1.99 24.48 -9.28
N LEU A 13 -1.32 25.62 -9.05
CA LEU A 13 -1.62 26.92 -9.66
C LEU A 13 -3.08 27.39 -9.43
N ARG A 14 -3.69 26.97 -8.30
CA ARG A 14 -5.04 27.39 -7.91
C ARG A 14 -4.98 28.51 -6.88
N ASP A 15 -5.87 29.49 -7.05
CA ASP A 15 -6.04 30.62 -6.11
C ASP A 15 -6.99 30.30 -4.95
N TYR A 16 -7.73 29.20 -5.04
CA TYR A 16 -8.69 28.76 -4.04
C TYR A 16 -8.36 27.38 -3.50
N VAL A 17 -8.65 27.20 -2.21
CA VAL A 17 -8.42 25.95 -1.47
C VAL A 17 -9.67 25.10 -1.55
N ASN A 18 -9.51 23.83 -1.94
CA ASN A 18 -10.57 22.82 -1.97
C ASN A 18 -10.41 21.82 -0.82
N GLU A 19 -11.43 20.99 -0.59
CA GLU A 19 -11.39 19.94 0.44
C GLU A 19 -10.18 19.01 0.30
N ASP A 20 -9.75 18.71 -0.94
CA ASP A 20 -8.57 17.89 -1.21
C ASP A 20 -7.27 18.47 -0.62
N ASP A 21 -7.12 19.81 -0.69
CA ASP A 21 -5.96 20.51 -0.14
C ASP A 21 -5.96 20.45 1.39
N VAL A 22 -7.15 20.57 1.99
CA VAL A 22 -7.33 20.47 3.44
C VAL A 22 -7.07 19.05 3.92
N ASN A 23 -7.55 18.05 3.20
CA ASN A 23 -7.31 16.63 3.51
C ASN A 23 -5.82 16.28 3.40
N MET A 24 -5.12 16.79 2.38
CA MET A 24 -3.68 16.61 2.27
C MET A 24 -2.92 17.32 3.41
N ALA A 25 -3.30 18.55 3.74
CA ALA A 25 -2.71 19.30 4.85
C ALA A 25 -2.95 18.62 6.22
N MET A 26 -4.13 18.04 6.44
CA MET A 26 -4.44 17.24 7.63
C MET A 26 -3.54 16.00 7.72
N ARG A 27 -3.38 15.26 6.61
CA ARG A 27 -2.49 14.09 6.57
C ARG A 27 -1.06 14.47 6.96
N ILE A 28 -0.48 15.51 6.34
CA ILE A 28 0.89 15.96 6.61
C ILE A 28 1.05 16.39 8.08
N MET A 29 0.11 17.17 8.60
CA MET A 29 0.15 17.65 9.98
C MET A 29 0.04 16.50 10.99
N LEU A 30 -0.89 15.57 10.78
CA LEU A 30 -1.07 14.42 11.66
C LEU A 30 0.15 13.50 11.64
N GLU A 31 0.74 13.25 10.47
CA GLU A 31 1.96 12.42 10.36
C GLU A 31 3.12 13.04 11.17
N SER A 32 3.36 14.35 11.02
CA SER A 32 4.39 15.07 11.76
C SER A 32 4.12 15.16 13.27
N PHE A 33 2.85 15.22 13.68
CA PHE A 33 2.51 15.26 15.10
C PHE A 33 2.67 13.88 15.74
N ILE A 34 2.17 12.84 15.08
CA ILE A 34 2.21 11.45 15.56
C ILE A 34 3.66 10.93 15.67
N SER A 35 4.56 11.37 14.78
CA SER A 35 5.97 10.97 14.80
C SER A 35 6.74 11.48 16.02
N THR A 36 6.26 12.53 16.69
CA THR A 36 6.89 13.10 17.90
C THR A 36 6.34 12.53 19.21
N GLN A 37 5.33 11.65 19.12
CA GLN A 37 4.70 11.05 20.30
C GLN A 37 5.44 9.81 20.80
N LYS A 38 5.21 9.46 22.08
CA LYS A 38 5.68 8.18 22.66
C LYS A 38 5.08 7.00 21.89
N PHE A 39 5.86 5.92 21.73
CA PHE A 39 5.50 4.75 20.93
C PHE A 39 4.08 4.19 21.20
N SER A 40 3.70 4.05 22.48
CA SER A 40 2.36 3.57 22.87
C SER A 40 1.24 4.49 22.38
N ILE A 41 1.47 5.81 22.41
CA ILE A 41 0.54 6.83 21.94
C ILE A 41 0.52 6.88 20.42
N THR A 42 1.68 6.79 19.76
CA THR A 42 1.79 6.72 18.28
C THR A 42 0.93 5.59 17.73
N ARG A 43 1.00 4.39 18.32
CA ARG A 43 0.20 3.23 17.86
C ARG A 43 -1.30 3.48 17.99
N THR A 44 -1.73 4.06 19.11
CA THR A 44 -3.13 4.42 19.35
C THR A 44 -3.60 5.52 18.40
N MET A 45 -2.82 6.59 18.23
CA MET A 45 -3.15 7.70 17.34
C MET A 45 -3.21 7.27 15.87
N ARG A 46 -2.27 6.43 15.39
CA ARG A 46 -2.32 5.88 14.02
C ARG A 46 -3.59 5.06 13.78
N LYS A 47 -4.04 4.31 14.78
CA LYS A 47 -5.30 3.56 14.68
C LYS A 47 -6.51 4.49 14.62
N THR A 48 -6.58 5.48 15.51
CA THR A 48 -7.70 6.44 15.59
C THR A 48 -7.79 7.34 14.35
N PHE A 49 -6.65 7.82 13.83
CA PHE A 49 -6.59 8.75 12.71
C PHE A 49 -6.28 8.07 11.35
N SER A 50 -6.38 6.74 11.27
CA SER A 50 -6.04 5.94 10.08
C SER A 50 -6.70 6.44 8.80
N ARG A 51 -7.97 6.88 8.88
CA ARG A 51 -8.71 7.44 7.74
C ARG A 51 -8.03 8.66 7.12
N TYR A 52 -7.46 9.54 7.94
CA TYR A 52 -6.79 10.77 7.48
C TYR A 52 -5.36 10.48 7.00
N LEU A 53 -4.67 9.52 7.62
CA LEU A 53 -3.29 9.16 7.27
C LEU A 53 -3.19 8.40 5.95
N THR A 54 -4.23 7.66 5.57
CA THR A 54 -4.27 6.87 4.33
C THR A 54 -4.77 7.66 3.12
N TYR A 55 -5.21 8.91 3.31
CA TYR A 55 -5.75 9.76 2.24
C TYR A 55 -4.72 9.97 1.10
N LYS A 56 -5.10 9.64 -0.15
CA LYS A 56 -4.26 9.71 -1.36
C LYS A 56 -2.84 9.17 -1.18
N LYS A 57 -2.65 8.14 -0.33
CA LYS A 57 -1.36 7.45 -0.22
C LYS A 57 -1.31 6.39 -1.31
N ASP A 58 -0.64 6.70 -2.42
CA ASP A 58 -0.37 5.70 -3.44
C ASP A 58 0.73 4.77 -2.94
N ASN A 59 0.37 3.52 -2.67
CA ASN A 59 1.34 2.48 -2.33
C ASN A 59 1.30 1.34 -3.35
N ASN A 60 0.56 1.49 -4.46
CA ASN A 60 0.28 0.38 -5.37
C ASN A 60 1.56 -0.10 -6.06
N GLU A 61 2.43 0.82 -6.49
CA GLU A 61 3.71 0.46 -7.09
C GLU A 61 4.64 -0.26 -6.12
N LEU A 62 4.69 0.20 -4.86
CA LEU A 62 5.50 -0.43 -3.83
C LEU A 62 4.98 -1.83 -3.47
N LEU A 63 3.65 -1.98 -3.35
CA LEU A 63 3.02 -3.28 -3.12
C LEU A 63 3.25 -4.22 -4.30
N LEU A 64 3.19 -3.72 -5.53
CA LEU A 64 3.52 -4.51 -6.72
C LEU A 64 4.98 -4.97 -6.71
N PHE A 65 5.91 -4.08 -6.35
CA PHE A 65 7.32 -4.43 -6.24
C PHE A 65 7.54 -5.58 -5.24
N ILE A 66 6.93 -5.48 -4.06
CA ILE A 66 7.01 -6.52 -3.03
C ILE A 66 6.38 -7.84 -3.52
N LEU A 67 5.22 -7.76 -4.20
CA LEU A 67 4.55 -8.93 -4.73
C LEU A 67 5.37 -9.63 -5.83
N LYS A 68 6.00 -8.85 -6.72
CA LYS A 68 6.93 -9.38 -7.73
C LYS A 68 8.13 -10.07 -7.11
N GLN A 69 8.68 -9.50 -6.03
CA GLN A 69 9.77 -10.14 -5.29
C GLN A 69 9.31 -11.49 -4.69
N LEU A 70 8.14 -11.53 -4.05
CA LEU A 70 7.56 -12.78 -3.54
C LEU A 70 7.33 -13.82 -4.65
N ALA A 71 6.89 -13.37 -5.83
CA ALA A 71 6.71 -14.25 -6.99
C ALA A 71 8.03 -14.84 -7.47
N MET A 72 9.09 -14.02 -7.58
CA MET A 72 10.42 -14.46 -7.98
C MET A 72 11.04 -15.45 -6.97
N ASP A 73 10.86 -15.19 -5.68
CA ASP A 73 11.32 -16.09 -4.61
C ASP A 73 10.62 -17.45 -4.72
N GLN A 74 9.30 -17.43 -4.96
CA GLN A 74 8.50 -18.65 -5.12
C GLN A 74 8.87 -19.43 -6.39
N MET A 75 9.06 -18.75 -7.52
CA MET A 75 9.56 -19.38 -8.76
C MET A 75 10.91 -20.06 -8.55
N SER A 76 11.84 -19.36 -7.89
CA SER A 76 13.19 -19.87 -7.63
C SER A 76 13.16 -21.11 -6.73
N PHE A 77 12.30 -21.10 -5.71
CA PHE A 77 12.09 -22.25 -4.82
C PHE A 77 11.55 -23.46 -5.57
N GLN A 78 10.51 -23.27 -6.40
CA GLN A 78 9.89 -24.35 -7.17
C GLN A 78 10.85 -24.93 -8.20
N ARG A 79 11.59 -24.08 -8.92
CA ARG A 79 12.58 -24.50 -9.91
C ARG A 79 13.70 -25.34 -9.28
N ASN A 80 14.22 -24.92 -8.13
CA ASN A 80 15.28 -25.66 -7.43
C ASN A 80 14.79 -27.00 -6.85
N ARG A 81 13.50 -27.12 -6.51
CA ARG A 81 12.94 -28.32 -5.90
C ARG A 81 12.42 -29.34 -6.91
N PHE A 82 11.77 -28.88 -7.99
CA PHE A 82 11.06 -29.74 -8.94
C PHE A 82 11.64 -29.69 -10.36
N GLY A 83 12.56 -28.77 -10.66
CA GLY A 83 13.22 -28.67 -11.97
C GLY A 83 12.31 -28.27 -13.13
N LEU A 84 11.06 -27.90 -12.86
CA LEU A 84 10.04 -27.54 -13.85
C LEU A 84 9.66 -26.06 -13.68
N ASP A 85 9.50 -25.37 -14.80
CA ASP A 85 8.90 -24.05 -14.83
C ASP A 85 7.38 -24.21 -14.70
N GLN A 86 6.79 -23.67 -13.64
CA GLN A 86 5.34 -23.64 -13.45
C GLN A 86 4.73 -22.44 -14.18
N GLU A 87 3.66 -22.69 -14.94
CA GLU A 87 2.87 -21.64 -15.61
C GLU A 87 2.08 -20.77 -14.62
N THR A 88 1.82 -21.29 -13.41
CA THR A 88 1.06 -20.60 -12.37
C THR A 88 1.82 -20.54 -11.06
N ILE A 89 1.96 -19.35 -10.50
CA ILE A 89 2.61 -19.12 -9.21
C ILE A 89 1.54 -18.77 -8.19
N GLU A 90 1.50 -19.51 -7.09
CA GLU A 90 0.61 -19.23 -5.97
C GLU A 90 1.40 -18.60 -4.82
N ILE A 91 0.97 -17.41 -4.38
CA ILE A 91 1.57 -16.63 -3.30
C ILE A 91 0.51 -16.47 -2.20
N SER A 92 0.89 -16.68 -0.94
CA SER A 92 -0.03 -16.49 0.18
C SER A 92 -0.39 -15.01 0.37
N GLU A 93 -1.68 -14.69 0.50
CA GLU A 93 -2.14 -13.32 0.81
C GLU A 93 -1.53 -12.82 2.13
N LYS A 94 -1.33 -13.74 3.08
CA LYS A 94 -0.74 -13.45 4.39
C LYS A 94 0.69 -12.91 4.25
N ASP A 95 1.47 -13.46 3.33
CA ASP A 95 2.89 -13.08 3.17
C ASP A 95 3.01 -11.65 2.64
N LEU A 96 2.16 -11.28 1.68
CA LEU A 96 2.06 -9.89 1.21
C LEU A 96 1.58 -8.97 2.34
N ALA A 97 0.59 -9.39 3.14
CA ALA A 97 0.08 -8.61 4.25
C ALA A 97 1.10 -8.43 5.39
N ASP A 98 1.92 -9.44 5.68
CA ASP A 98 3.00 -9.38 6.65
C ASP A 98 4.09 -8.38 6.19
N LYS A 99 4.52 -8.44 4.92
CA LYS A 99 5.48 -7.47 4.35
C LYS A 99 4.91 -6.05 4.28
N ALA A 100 3.65 -5.90 3.88
CA ALA A 100 2.99 -4.60 3.83
C ALA A 100 2.88 -3.94 5.23
N ARG A 101 2.65 -4.72 6.28
CA ARG A 101 2.61 -4.22 7.65
C ARG A 101 3.94 -3.65 8.14
N GLN A 102 5.08 -4.21 7.69
CA GLN A 102 6.40 -3.69 8.05
C GLN A 102 6.64 -2.26 7.54
N ILE A 103 5.99 -1.89 6.43
CA ILE A 103 6.06 -0.56 5.82
C ILE A 103 4.84 0.31 6.14
N ASN A 104 4.10 -0.04 7.20
CA ASN A 104 2.90 0.69 7.67
C ASN A 104 1.77 0.78 6.63
N ILE A 105 1.62 -0.25 5.79
CA ILE A 105 0.47 -0.41 4.91
C ILE A 105 -0.42 -1.49 5.50
N SER A 106 -1.62 -1.11 5.94
CA SER A 106 -2.60 -2.01 6.53
C SER A 106 -3.77 -2.34 5.61
N ASN A 107 -4.04 -1.49 4.61
CA ASN A 107 -5.13 -1.68 3.67
C ASN A 107 -4.58 -2.10 2.29
N LEU A 108 -4.89 -3.33 1.88
CA LEU A 108 -4.53 -3.89 0.57
C LEU A 108 -5.71 -3.94 -0.40
N THR A 109 -6.93 -3.60 0.05
CA THR A 109 -8.15 -3.69 -0.78
C THR A 109 -8.02 -2.83 -2.03
N ASN A 110 -7.57 -1.59 -1.88
CA ASN A 110 -7.35 -0.67 -3.00
C ASN A 110 -6.31 -1.21 -4.00
N PHE A 111 -5.33 -1.98 -3.52
CA PHE A 111 -4.30 -2.56 -4.37
C PHE A 111 -4.84 -3.74 -5.18
N TYR A 112 -5.62 -4.63 -4.57
CA TYR A 112 -6.24 -5.77 -5.27
C TYR A 112 -7.26 -5.33 -6.33
N GLU A 113 -7.89 -4.17 -6.14
CA GLU A 113 -8.82 -3.57 -7.10
C GLU A 113 -8.12 -2.71 -8.16
N SER A 114 -6.83 -2.41 -8.00
CA SER A 114 -6.08 -1.54 -8.90
C SER A 114 -5.81 -2.18 -10.28
N ASP A 115 -5.78 -1.33 -11.31
CA ASP A 115 -5.41 -1.76 -12.66
C ASP A 115 -3.96 -2.25 -12.75
N ILE A 116 -3.08 -1.73 -11.90
CA ILE A 116 -1.69 -2.18 -11.77
C ILE A 116 -1.62 -3.66 -11.38
N PHE A 117 -2.47 -4.11 -10.45
CA PHE A 117 -2.50 -5.51 -10.03
C PHE A 117 -2.94 -6.43 -11.19
N ARG A 118 -4.01 -6.05 -11.90
CA ARG A 118 -4.57 -6.84 -13.01
C ARG A 118 -3.67 -6.84 -14.25
N SER A 119 -3.10 -5.71 -14.61
CA SER A 119 -2.19 -5.57 -15.77
C SER A 119 -0.92 -6.42 -15.63
N ASN A 120 -0.50 -6.73 -14.40
CA ASN A 120 0.63 -7.61 -14.11
C ASN A 120 0.24 -9.10 -13.98
N ARG A 121 -0.97 -9.48 -14.44
CA ARG A 121 -1.49 -10.86 -14.45
C ARG A 121 -1.63 -11.51 -13.07
N PHE A 122 -1.82 -10.69 -12.03
CA PHE A 122 -2.17 -11.19 -10.71
C PHE A 122 -3.69 -11.26 -10.53
N ASN A 123 -4.14 -12.31 -9.85
CA ASN A 123 -5.53 -12.50 -9.45
C ASN A 123 -5.60 -12.92 -7.97
N LEU A 124 -6.63 -12.46 -7.26
CA LEU A 124 -6.86 -12.78 -5.86
C LEU A 124 -7.95 -13.85 -5.73
N ASP A 125 -7.56 -15.04 -5.28
CA ASP A 125 -8.51 -16.07 -4.85
C ASP A 125 -8.88 -15.84 -3.38
N ARG A 126 -10.02 -15.17 -3.16
CA ARG A 126 -10.55 -14.91 -1.82
C ARG A 126 -10.94 -16.17 -1.03
N LYS A 127 -11.23 -17.30 -1.71
CA LYS A 127 -11.58 -18.55 -1.03
C LYS A 127 -10.35 -19.23 -0.46
N ARG A 128 -9.28 -19.30 -1.24
CA ARG A 128 -8.01 -19.92 -0.85
C ARG A 128 -7.08 -18.97 -0.08
N LYS A 129 -7.35 -17.65 -0.10
CA LYS A 129 -6.45 -16.59 0.41
C LYS A 129 -5.08 -16.63 -0.27
N MET A 130 -5.11 -16.84 -1.59
CA MET A 130 -3.93 -16.94 -2.44
C MET A 130 -4.00 -15.90 -3.54
N ILE A 131 -2.84 -15.32 -3.85
CA ILE A 131 -2.61 -14.48 -5.01
C ILE A 131 -1.99 -15.38 -6.08
N VAL A 132 -2.68 -15.53 -7.20
CA VAL A 132 -2.23 -16.36 -8.32
C VAL A 132 -1.69 -15.46 -9.41
N GLN A 133 -0.50 -15.76 -9.89
CA GLN A 133 0.06 -15.14 -11.09
C GLN A 133 0.08 -16.16 -12.23
N THR A 134 -0.47 -15.79 -13.38
CA THR A 134 -0.29 -16.54 -14.62
C THR A 134 0.88 -15.92 -15.38
N VAL A 135 1.95 -16.69 -15.58
CA VAL A 135 3.18 -16.25 -16.27
C VAL A 135 2.94 -16.19 -17.77
#